data_AF-A0A7X2PJG8-F1
#
_entry.id   AF-A0A7X2PJG8-F1
#
_cell.length_a   1.000
_cell.length_b   1.000
_cell.length_c   1.000
_cell.angle_alpha   90.00
_cell.angle_beta   90.00
_cell.angle_gamma   90.00
#
_symmetry.space_group_name_H-M   'P 1'
#
loop_
_entity.id
_entity.type
_entity.pdbx_description
1 polymer ?
#
loop_
_entity_poly.entity_id
_entity_poly.type
_entity_poly.pdbx_seq_one_letter_code
_entity_poly.pdbx_strand_id
1 'polypeptide(L)'
;MTIQASSATLPPVRPESNCGAAFRGVIAALMMLLPLVLAPSAQAREGCTNRDFIGAFGFFGTGTVIRSPVTDLTGPFARLGRFESDGNGNLVFSSTASFNGILIPQDFTGIYKIHPDCTFNTTVFLPDPINLPVNFEGMLSDNGDEIRDLFVSPPGIVIHGPGRKVKLSGCTNRDLAGTFQFEMAGSILQPDRSRMPFSALGRISADGAGAFAGKLGSNFGGLTAVGEKISGTYTVASTCLFEMKYYTEDEGRGPNDGVKLKGVLIDGGNAAFVMILEPNAATVLGGLKRQ
;
A
#
# COMPACT_ATOMS: atom_id res chain seq x y z
N MET A 1 -2.12 49.88 7.91
CA MET A 1 -1.14 49.84 9.01
C MET A 1 0.11 49.19 8.43
N THR A 2 1.08 50.02 8.07
CA THR A 2 2.19 49.67 7.18
C THR A 2 3.42 49.43 8.04
N ILE A 3 4.08 48.28 7.90
CA ILE A 3 5.29 47.94 8.66
C ILE A 3 6.49 48.06 7.71
N GLN A 4 7.34 49.07 7.97
CA GLN A 4 8.66 49.24 7.36
C GLN A 4 9.68 48.33 8.06
N ALA A 5 10.52 47.67 7.28
CA ALA A 5 11.73 46.99 7.76
C ALA A 5 12.92 47.97 7.73
N SER A 6 13.65 48.06 8.84
CA SER A 6 14.85 48.90 9.00
C SER A 6 16.09 48.01 9.02
N SER A 7 17.06 48.33 8.17
CA SER A 7 18.37 47.72 8.02
C SER A 7 19.37 48.30 9.02
N ALA A 8 20.08 47.44 9.75
CA ALA A 8 21.14 47.83 10.67
C ALA A 8 22.53 47.53 10.07
N THR A 9 23.34 48.58 9.93
CA THR A 9 24.74 48.61 9.53
C THR A 9 25.67 48.43 10.73
N LEU A 10 26.71 47.61 10.61
CA LEU A 10 27.77 47.43 11.62
C LEU A 10 28.89 48.47 11.46
N PRO A 11 29.49 48.99 12.55
CA PRO A 11 30.57 49.96 12.52
C PRO A 11 31.98 49.33 12.39
N PRO A 12 33.01 50.14 12.02
CA PRO A 12 34.34 49.65 11.65
C PRO A 12 35.28 49.44 12.85
N VAL A 13 36.23 48.50 12.69
CA VAL A 13 37.26 48.13 13.67
C VAL A 13 38.51 49.01 13.49
N ARG A 14 39.06 49.54 14.60
CA ARG A 14 40.31 50.33 14.66
C ARG A 14 41.56 49.44 14.83
N PRO A 15 42.75 49.85 14.37
CA PRO A 15 43.99 49.08 14.49
C PRO A 15 44.97 49.60 15.59
N GLU A 16 46.07 48.84 15.73
CA GLU A 16 47.36 49.09 16.43
C GLU A 16 47.42 48.68 17.91
N SER A 17 48.45 47.98 18.41
CA SER A 17 49.89 48.18 18.19
C SER A 17 50.76 46.98 18.63
N ASN A 18 51.89 46.82 17.93
CA ASN A 18 53.01 45.88 18.13
C ASN A 18 53.80 46.12 19.44
N CYS A 19 54.57 45.12 19.92
CA CYS A 19 56.05 45.17 19.91
C CYS A 19 56.74 43.92 20.54
N GLY A 20 57.74 43.38 19.83
CA GLY A 20 58.96 42.74 20.37
C GLY A 20 58.86 41.30 20.91
N ALA A 21 59.78 40.37 20.67
CA ALA A 21 61.06 40.44 19.98
C ALA A 21 61.59 39.02 19.69
N ALA A 22 62.34 38.94 18.58
CA ALA A 22 63.57 38.17 18.33
C ALA A 22 63.62 36.65 18.59
N PHE A 23 63.97 35.83 17.58
CA PHE A 23 65.36 35.43 17.28
C PHE A 23 65.40 34.39 16.14
N ARG A 24 66.19 34.70 15.09
CA ARG A 24 66.99 33.82 14.21
C ARG A 24 66.45 32.46 13.71
N GLY A 25 66.32 32.38 12.38
CA GLY A 25 67.12 31.44 11.58
C GLY A 25 66.41 30.26 10.90
N VAL A 26 66.90 29.98 9.68
CA VAL A 26 66.78 28.77 8.85
C VAL A 26 65.64 28.75 7.82
N ILE A 27 66.06 28.89 6.56
CA ILE A 27 65.32 28.60 5.33
C ILE A 27 64.96 27.11 5.31
N ALA A 28 63.68 26.77 5.30
CA ALA A 28 63.20 25.44 4.97
C ALA A 28 61.97 25.55 4.07
N ALA A 29 62.14 25.13 2.82
CA ALA A 29 61.07 25.01 1.83
C ALA A 29 60.01 24.01 2.34
N LEU A 30 58.78 24.49 2.55
CA LEU A 30 57.65 23.63 2.95
C LEU A 30 56.68 23.51 1.77
N MET A 31 56.68 22.33 1.15
CA MET A 31 55.67 21.89 0.19
C MET A 31 54.28 21.99 0.82
N MET A 32 53.36 22.75 0.19
CA MET A 32 51.94 22.72 0.53
C MET A 32 51.37 21.35 0.18
N LEU A 33 51.14 20.51 1.19
CA LEU A 33 50.31 19.31 1.09
C LEU A 33 48.84 19.74 1.02
N LEU A 34 48.25 19.65 -0.17
CA LEU A 34 46.82 19.78 -0.40
C LEU A 34 46.12 18.49 0.08
N PRO A 35 45.23 18.51 1.10
CA PRO A 35 44.50 17.31 1.47
C PRO A 35 43.48 17.01 0.38
N LEU A 36 43.67 15.88 -0.31
CA LEU A 36 42.72 15.32 -1.26
C LEU A 36 41.47 14.92 -0.49
N VAL A 37 40.44 15.76 -0.51
CA VAL A 37 39.13 15.43 0.05
C VAL A 37 38.54 14.34 -0.85
N LEU A 38 38.61 13.09 -0.39
CA LEU A 38 37.85 11.97 -0.96
C LEU A 38 36.37 12.26 -0.70
N ALA A 39 35.71 12.90 -1.66
CA ALA A 39 34.26 12.90 -1.71
C ALA A 39 33.81 11.42 -1.79
N PRO A 40 32.85 10.97 -0.97
CA PRO A 40 32.26 9.65 -1.14
C PRO A 40 31.73 9.61 -2.57
N SER A 41 32.29 8.73 -3.41
CA SER A 41 31.62 8.36 -4.63
C SER A 41 30.27 7.79 -4.22
N ALA A 42 29.20 8.54 -4.50
CA ALA A 42 27.87 7.97 -4.52
C ALA A 42 27.95 6.81 -5.50
N GLN A 43 28.08 5.58 -4.99
CA GLN A 43 27.94 4.38 -5.78
C GLN A 43 26.56 4.51 -6.43
N ALA A 44 26.53 4.77 -7.73
CA ALA A 44 25.31 4.64 -8.49
C ALA A 44 24.83 3.23 -8.22
N ARG A 45 23.69 3.08 -7.53
CA ARG A 45 23.10 1.77 -7.28
C ARG A 45 23.07 1.07 -8.63
N GLU A 46 23.69 -0.11 -8.74
CA GLU A 46 23.48 -0.97 -9.90
C GLU A 46 21.96 -1.05 -10.12
N GLY A 47 21.52 -0.89 -11.37
CA GLY A 47 20.09 -0.77 -11.66
C GLY A 47 19.28 -1.94 -11.09
N CYS A 48 17.97 -1.74 -10.91
CA CYS A 48 17.12 -2.77 -10.34
C CYS A 48 17.18 -4.10 -11.13
N THR A 49 17.06 -5.21 -10.40
CA THR A 49 17.06 -6.58 -10.94
C THR A 49 15.93 -7.40 -10.33
N ASN A 50 15.69 -8.62 -10.84
CA ASN A 50 14.71 -9.51 -10.23
C ASN A 50 14.98 -9.78 -8.75
N ARG A 51 16.25 -9.72 -8.31
CA ARG A 51 16.65 -9.95 -6.91
C ARG A 51 16.17 -8.85 -5.96
N ASP A 52 15.89 -7.66 -6.47
CA ASP A 52 15.32 -6.56 -5.69
C ASP A 52 13.82 -6.77 -5.41
N PHE A 53 13.14 -7.62 -6.20
CA PHE A 53 11.73 -7.95 -6.03
C PHE A 53 11.58 -9.40 -5.57
N ILE A 54 11.75 -9.64 -4.27
CA ILE A 54 11.70 -10.98 -3.66
C ILE A 54 10.91 -10.98 -2.35
N GLY A 55 10.15 -12.04 -2.12
CA GLY A 55 9.39 -12.31 -0.90
C GLY A 55 7.88 -12.14 -1.06
N ALA A 56 7.21 -12.10 0.09
CA ALA A 56 5.76 -12.05 0.18
C ALA A 56 5.22 -10.63 0.15
N PHE A 57 4.18 -10.41 -0.66
CA PHE A 57 3.48 -9.13 -0.78
C PHE A 57 1.98 -9.33 -0.59
N GLY A 58 1.36 -8.44 0.19
CA GLY A 58 -0.08 -8.21 0.11
C GLY A 58 -0.35 -7.24 -1.04
N PHE A 59 -1.45 -7.44 -1.76
CA PHE A 59 -1.81 -6.57 -2.88
C PHE A 59 -3.32 -6.39 -2.99
N PHE A 60 -3.72 -5.29 -3.63
CA PHE A 60 -5.05 -5.20 -4.20
C PHE A 60 -4.99 -4.64 -5.63
N GLY A 61 -6.03 -4.90 -6.41
CA GLY A 61 -6.28 -4.25 -7.70
C GLY A 61 -7.69 -3.66 -7.71
N THR A 62 -7.84 -2.44 -8.21
CA THR A 62 -9.12 -1.72 -8.27
C THR A 62 -9.33 -1.07 -9.63
N GLY A 63 -10.58 -0.96 -10.03
CA GLY A 63 -10.96 -0.26 -11.26
C GLY A 63 -12.24 -0.79 -11.87
N THR A 64 -12.26 -0.91 -13.20
CA THR A 64 -13.45 -1.29 -13.97
C THR A 64 -13.09 -2.23 -15.11
N VAL A 65 -13.86 -3.31 -15.23
CA VAL A 65 -13.91 -4.19 -16.41
C VAL A 65 -14.96 -3.62 -17.36
N ILE A 66 -14.54 -3.13 -18.53
CA ILE A 66 -15.44 -2.57 -19.56
C ILE A 66 -15.88 -3.66 -20.54
N ARG A 67 -15.00 -4.62 -20.83
CA ARG A 67 -15.27 -5.76 -21.70
C ARG A 67 -14.62 -7.01 -21.12
N SER A 68 -15.39 -8.10 -21.09
CA SER A 68 -14.95 -9.42 -20.62
C SER A 68 -15.50 -10.50 -21.56
N PRO A 69 -14.79 -11.63 -21.76
CA PRO A 69 -15.35 -12.80 -22.44
C PRO A 69 -16.55 -13.39 -21.68
N VAL A 70 -16.65 -13.13 -20.37
CA VAL A 70 -17.80 -13.47 -19.52
C VAL A 70 -18.55 -12.18 -19.20
N THR A 71 -19.66 -11.93 -19.87
CA THR A 71 -20.38 -10.64 -19.87
C THR A 71 -20.81 -10.19 -18.48
N ASP A 72 -21.24 -11.12 -17.63
CA ASP A 72 -21.76 -10.84 -16.29
C ASP A 72 -20.71 -10.30 -15.32
N LEU A 73 -19.43 -10.41 -15.67
CA LEU A 73 -18.30 -9.90 -14.89
C LEU A 73 -17.94 -8.44 -15.23
N THR A 74 -18.67 -7.81 -16.15
CA THR A 74 -18.46 -6.42 -16.58
C THR A 74 -18.96 -5.45 -15.52
N GLY A 75 -18.14 -4.47 -15.14
CA GLY A 75 -18.46 -3.47 -14.13
C GLY A 75 -17.29 -3.19 -13.19
N PRO A 76 -17.57 -2.63 -12.00
CA PRO A 76 -16.56 -2.38 -10.98
C PRO A 76 -15.75 -3.62 -10.66
N PHE A 77 -14.46 -3.44 -10.42
CA PHE A 77 -13.53 -4.52 -10.10
C PHE A 77 -12.78 -4.24 -8.81
N ALA A 78 -12.66 -5.28 -7.99
CA ALA A 78 -11.76 -5.34 -6.86
C ALA A 78 -11.07 -6.71 -6.84
N ARG A 79 -9.81 -6.74 -6.42
CA ARG A 79 -9.11 -7.98 -6.07
C ARG A 79 -8.25 -7.73 -4.86
N LEU A 80 -8.19 -8.69 -3.96
CA LEU A 80 -7.32 -8.67 -2.80
C LEU A 80 -6.66 -10.03 -2.65
N GLY A 81 -5.36 -10.02 -2.34
CA GLY A 81 -4.67 -11.26 -2.04
C GLY A 81 -3.25 -11.06 -1.57
N ARG A 82 -2.52 -12.16 -1.64
CA ARG A 82 -1.10 -12.24 -1.37
C ARG A 82 -0.41 -12.91 -2.55
N PHE A 83 0.81 -12.51 -2.85
CA PHE A 83 1.66 -13.25 -3.76
C PHE A 83 3.09 -13.40 -3.21
N GLU A 84 3.79 -14.40 -3.71
CA GLU A 84 5.22 -14.61 -3.51
C GLU A 84 5.97 -14.26 -4.79
N SER A 85 7.03 -13.47 -4.65
CA SER A 85 8.02 -13.26 -5.70
C SER A 85 9.30 -14.01 -5.36
N ASP A 86 9.81 -14.82 -6.29
CA ASP A 86 10.96 -15.71 -6.04
C ASP A 86 12.33 -15.03 -6.22
N GLY A 87 12.36 -13.78 -6.68
CA GLY A 87 13.61 -13.07 -6.99
C GLY A 87 14.27 -13.50 -8.30
N ASN A 88 13.67 -14.43 -9.05
CA ASN A 88 14.18 -15.00 -10.29
C ASN A 88 13.22 -14.87 -11.48
N GLY A 89 12.01 -14.35 -11.26
CA GLY A 89 11.05 -14.05 -12.33
C GLY A 89 9.74 -14.82 -12.25
N ASN A 90 9.45 -15.53 -11.15
CA ASN A 90 8.19 -16.27 -10.97
C ASN A 90 7.35 -15.67 -9.83
N LEU A 91 6.04 -15.75 -10.01
CA LEU A 91 5.04 -15.32 -9.03
C LEU A 91 4.05 -16.44 -8.74
N VAL A 92 3.65 -16.55 -7.46
CA VAL A 92 2.58 -17.43 -7.01
C VAL A 92 1.57 -16.60 -6.21
N PHE A 93 0.31 -16.60 -6.64
CA PHE A 93 -0.76 -15.79 -6.06
C PHE A 93 -1.78 -16.65 -5.32
N SER A 94 -2.30 -16.10 -4.22
CA SER A 94 -3.58 -16.50 -3.66
C SER A 94 -4.48 -15.29 -3.43
N SER A 95 -5.67 -15.28 -4.02
CA SER A 95 -6.49 -14.07 -4.07
C SER A 95 -7.99 -14.32 -4.18
N THR A 96 -8.76 -13.25 -4.00
CA THR A 96 -10.19 -13.21 -4.26
C THR A 96 -10.50 -11.96 -5.07
N ALA A 97 -11.27 -12.10 -6.15
CA ALA A 97 -11.72 -11.00 -6.98
C ALA A 97 -13.24 -10.78 -6.82
N SER A 98 -13.68 -9.52 -6.77
CA SER A 98 -15.09 -9.11 -6.95
C SER A 98 -15.21 -8.50 -8.33
N PHE A 99 -15.90 -9.21 -9.21
CA PHE A 99 -16.28 -8.74 -10.54
C PHE A 99 -17.73 -8.27 -10.48
N ASN A 100 -17.96 -6.96 -10.41
CA ASN A 100 -19.30 -6.37 -10.35
C ASN A 100 -20.17 -7.02 -9.25
N GLY A 101 -19.61 -7.25 -8.06
CA GLY A 101 -20.27 -7.90 -6.93
C GLY A 101 -20.30 -9.44 -6.98
N ILE A 102 -19.59 -10.07 -7.92
CA ILE A 102 -19.44 -11.54 -7.97
C ILE A 102 -18.06 -11.92 -7.44
N LEU A 103 -18.05 -12.59 -6.29
CA LEU A 103 -16.81 -13.03 -5.64
C LEU A 103 -16.30 -14.34 -6.23
N ILE A 104 -15.04 -14.31 -6.68
CA ILE A 104 -14.35 -15.45 -7.29
C ILE A 104 -12.99 -15.61 -6.58
N PRO A 105 -12.82 -16.64 -5.73
CA PRO A 105 -11.51 -17.06 -5.26
C PRO A 105 -10.68 -17.56 -6.44
N GLN A 106 -9.46 -17.04 -6.59
CA GLN A 106 -8.56 -17.41 -7.68
C GLN A 106 -7.12 -17.41 -7.19
N ASP A 107 -6.51 -18.58 -7.29
CA ASP A 107 -5.08 -18.79 -7.12
C ASP A 107 -4.49 -19.04 -8.50
N PHE A 108 -3.33 -18.43 -8.78
CA PHE A 108 -2.71 -18.49 -10.10
C PHE A 108 -1.22 -18.16 -10.02
N THR A 109 -0.52 -18.39 -11.13
CA THR A 109 0.90 -18.11 -11.26
C THR A 109 1.15 -17.05 -12.32
N GLY A 110 2.35 -16.49 -12.27
CA GLY A 110 2.79 -15.55 -13.28
C GLY A 110 4.30 -15.51 -13.39
N ILE A 111 4.76 -14.72 -14.34
CA ILE A 111 6.17 -14.39 -14.54
C ILE A 111 6.35 -12.88 -14.56
N TYR A 112 7.52 -12.42 -14.16
CA TYR A 112 7.89 -11.01 -14.18
C TYR A 112 9.34 -10.80 -14.62
N LYS A 113 9.63 -9.57 -15.06
CA LYS A 113 10.99 -9.12 -15.34
C LYS A 113 11.17 -7.68 -14.88
N ILE A 114 12.06 -7.48 -13.91
CA ILE A 114 12.51 -6.16 -13.48
C ILE A 114 13.58 -5.63 -14.44
N HIS A 115 13.44 -4.38 -14.82
CA HIS A 115 14.39 -3.64 -15.64
C HIS A 115 15.30 -2.76 -14.76
N PRO A 116 16.50 -2.37 -15.26
CA PRO A 116 17.45 -1.55 -14.51
C PRO A 116 16.91 -0.20 -14.01
N ASP A 117 15.87 0.33 -14.64
CA ASP A 117 15.17 1.56 -14.24
C ASP A 117 14.06 1.34 -13.21
N CYS A 118 13.99 0.13 -12.64
CA CYS A 118 12.99 -0.31 -11.66
C CYS A 118 11.55 -0.36 -12.19
N THR A 119 11.35 -0.29 -13.51
CA THR A 119 10.11 -0.71 -14.14
C THR A 119 10.07 -2.23 -14.28
N PHE A 120 8.87 -2.80 -14.45
CA PHE A 120 8.74 -4.22 -14.74
C PHE A 120 7.49 -4.53 -15.54
N ASN A 121 7.51 -5.69 -16.18
CA ASN A 121 6.36 -6.27 -16.84
C ASN A 121 6.02 -7.59 -16.18
N THR A 122 4.72 -7.87 -16.06
CA THR A 122 4.21 -9.11 -15.48
C THR A 122 3.18 -9.73 -16.42
N THR A 123 3.27 -11.05 -16.61
CA THR A 123 2.25 -11.84 -17.27
C THR A 123 1.70 -12.85 -16.28
N VAL A 124 0.38 -12.87 -16.08
CA VAL A 124 -0.31 -13.86 -15.24
C VAL A 124 -1.39 -14.57 -16.03
N PHE A 125 -1.65 -15.83 -15.72
CA PHE A 125 -2.75 -16.58 -16.32
C PHE A 125 -3.93 -16.63 -15.37
N LEU A 126 -5.03 -15.96 -15.70
CA LEU A 126 -6.23 -16.01 -14.88
C LEU A 126 -6.98 -17.32 -15.13
N PRO A 127 -7.34 -18.09 -14.09
CA PRO A 127 -8.09 -19.34 -14.24
C PRO A 127 -9.55 -19.06 -14.59
N ASP A 128 -10.36 -20.11 -14.60
CA ASP A 128 -11.81 -20.00 -14.75
C ASP A 128 -12.42 -18.97 -13.78
N PRO A 129 -13.46 -18.23 -14.21
CA PRO A 129 -14.15 -18.35 -15.50
C PRO A 129 -13.51 -17.52 -16.64
N ILE A 130 -12.40 -16.83 -16.38
CA ILE A 130 -11.79 -15.89 -17.33
C ILE A 130 -10.86 -16.61 -18.32
N ASN A 131 -10.05 -17.56 -17.82
CA ASN A 131 -9.20 -18.47 -18.60
C ASN A 131 -8.35 -17.78 -19.70
N LEU A 132 -7.62 -16.72 -19.35
CA LEU A 132 -6.81 -15.96 -20.30
C LEU A 132 -5.53 -15.35 -19.68
N PRO A 133 -4.45 -15.17 -20.46
CA PRO A 133 -3.26 -14.45 -20.00
C PRO A 133 -3.49 -12.94 -20.01
N VAL A 134 -3.17 -12.27 -18.91
CA VAL A 134 -3.22 -10.81 -18.79
C VAL A 134 -1.83 -10.26 -18.51
N ASN A 135 -1.61 -9.02 -18.95
CA ASN A 135 -0.32 -8.34 -18.81
C ASN A 135 -0.46 -7.04 -18.02
N PHE A 136 0.56 -6.78 -17.20
CA PHE A 136 0.71 -5.56 -16.43
C PHE A 136 2.08 -4.93 -16.70
N GLU A 137 2.13 -3.62 -16.52
CA GLU A 137 3.36 -2.86 -16.35
C GLU A 137 3.35 -2.23 -14.97
N GLY A 138 4.52 -2.09 -14.36
CA GLY A 138 4.61 -1.55 -13.01
C GLY A 138 5.95 -0.94 -12.66
N MET A 139 6.00 -0.38 -11.45
CA MET A 139 7.19 0.24 -10.89
C MET A 139 7.48 -0.35 -9.51
N LEU A 140 8.73 -0.74 -9.30
CA LEU A 140 9.26 -1.16 -8.01
C LEU A 140 9.84 0.06 -7.28
N SER A 141 9.48 0.21 -6.03
CA SER A 141 9.85 1.35 -5.19
C SER A 141 10.07 0.93 -3.75
N ASP A 142 10.42 1.89 -2.89
CA ASP A 142 10.68 1.67 -1.46
C ASP A 142 11.64 0.49 -1.20
N ASN A 143 12.76 0.49 -1.92
CA ASN A 143 13.80 -0.54 -1.82
C ASN A 143 13.30 -1.98 -2.09
N GLY A 144 12.31 -2.12 -2.96
CA GLY A 144 11.74 -3.42 -3.29
C GLY A 144 10.57 -3.84 -2.41
N ASP A 145 10.08 -2.95 -1.55
CA ASP A 145 8.97 -3.24 -0.63
C ASP A 145 7.61 -2.74 -1.13
N GLU A 146 7.60 -2.00 -2.23
CA GLU A 146 6.39 -1.43 -2.83
C GLU A 146 6.36 -1.58 -4.34
N ILE A 147 5.21 -2.01 -4.85
CA ILE A 147 4.92 -1.98 -6.29
C ILE A 147 3.67 -1.15 -6.59
N ARG A 148 3.60 -0.64 -7.81
CA ARG A 148 2.38 -0.14 -8.45
C ARG A 148 2.25 -0.80 -9.80
N ASP A 149 1.11 -1.44 -10.03
CA ASP A 149 0.78 -2.12 -11.28
C ASP A 149 -0.32 -1.38 -12.02
N LEU A 150 -0.20 -1.37 -13.34
CA LEU A 150 -1.20 -0.93 -14.30
C LEU A 150 -1.52 -2.09 -15.24
N PHE A 151 -2.80 -2.36 -15.42
CA PHE A 151 -3.28 -3.35 -16.38
C PHE A 151 -3.06 -2.85 -17.82
N VAL A 152 -2.50 -3.69 -18.68
CA VAL A 152 -2.15 -3.33 -20.07
C VAL A 152 -2.95 -4.11 -21.11
N SER A 153 -3.10 -5.42 -20.95
CA SER A 153 -3.67 -6.28 -22.00
C SER A 153 -4.40 -7.48 -21.42
N PRO A 154 -5.57 -7.89 -21.97
CA PRO A 154 -6.23 -7.35 -23.18
C PRO A 154 -6.96 -6.00 -23.00
N PRO A 155 -7.25 -5.25 -24.08
CA PRO A 155 -7.95 -3.97 -23.99
C PRO A 155 -9.38 -4.11 -23.44
N GLY A 156 -9.90 -3.02 -22.88
CA GLY A 156 -11.24 -2.98 -22.28
C GLY A 156 -11.25 -3.21 -20.76
N ILE A 157 -10.08 -3.10 -20.12
CA ILE A 157 -9.90 -3.24 -18.68
C ILE A 157 -9.14 -2.01 -18.19
N VAL A 158 -9.64 -1.37 -17.13
CA VAL A 158 -9.02 -0.19 -16.51
C VAL A 158 -8.80 -0.52 -15.05
N ILE A 159 -7.67 -1.15 -14.73
CA ILE A 159 -7.33 -1.62 -13.38
C ILE A 159 -5.91 -1.17 -13.06
N HIS A 160 -5.70 -0.74 -11.82
CA HIS A 160 -4.39 -0.52 -11.24
C HIS A 160 -4.40 -0.97 -9.78
N GLY A 161 -3.23 -1.07 -9.16
CA GLY A 161 -3.16 -1.53 -7.79
C GLY A 161 -1.79 -1.39 -7.15
N PRO A 162 -1.74 -1.30 -5.81
CA PRO A 162 -0.50 -1.42 -5.07
C PRO A 162 -0.22 -2.87 -4.65
N GLY A 163 1.06 -3.16 -4.46
CA GLY A 163 1.53 -4.27 -3.66
C GLY A 163 2.50 -3.76 -2.59
N ARG A 164 2.43 -4.33 -1.38
CA ARG A 164 3.26 -3.97 -0.24
C ARG A 164 3.78 -5.22 0.44
N LYS A 165 5.05 -5.20 0.82
CA LYS A 165 5.72 -6.36 1.40
C LYS A 165 5.14 -6.70 2.77
N VAL A 166 4.95 -8.00 3.03
CA VAL A 166 4.38 -8.49 4.29
C VAL A 166 5.31 -8.24 5.48
N LYS A 167 6.63 -8.43 5.29
CA LYS A 167 7.68 -8.30 6.32
C LYS A 167 7.47 -9.17 7.57
N LEU A 168 6.73 -10.27 7.44
CA LEU A 168 6.53 -11.31 8.44
C LEU A 168 6.71 -12.68 7.78
N SER A 169 7.40 -13.60 8.44
CA SER A 169 7.60 -14.98 7.98
C SER A 169 6.42 -15.90 8.32
N GLY A 170 5.56 -15.48 9.25
CA GLY A 170 4.31 -16.11 9.61
C GLY A 170 3.49 -15.19 10.51
N CYS A 171 2.17 -15.31 10.46
CA CYS A 171 1.27 -14.43 11.20
C CYS A 171 0.33 -15.18 12.16
N THR A 172 -0.16 -14.42 13.14
CA THR A 172 -1.11 -14.82 14.20
C THR A 172 -2.03 -13.63 14.53
N ASN A 173 -3.04 -13.84 15.39
CA ASN A 173 -3.92 -12.75 15.81
C ASN A 173 -3.17 -11.58 16.47
N ARG A 174 -1.99 -11.82 17.06
CA ARG A 174 -1.16 -10.81 17.70
C ARG A 174 -0.61 -9.79 16.70
N ASP A 175 -0.39 -10.19 15.45
CA ASP A 175 0.17 -9.31 14.42
C ASP A 175 -0.84 -8.25 13.95
N LEU A 176 -2.13 -8.46 14.22
CA LEU A 176 -3.19 -7.45 14.03
C LEU A 176 -3.54 -6.72 15.34
N ALA A 177 -2.80 -6.90 16.45
CA ALA A 177 -3.08 -6.19 17.70
C ALA A 177 -2.80 -4.69 17.57
N GLY A 178 -3.65 -3.85 18.14
CA GLY A 178 -3.45 -2.41 18.24
C GLY A 178 -4.58 -1.58 17.64
N THR A 179 -4.33 -0.28 17.55
CA THR A 179 -5.28 0.68 16.98
C THR A 179 -4.91 1.00 15.54
N PHE A 180 -5.93 1.04 14.68
CA PHE A 180 -5.77 1.34 13.26
C PHE A 180 -6.77 2.39 12.82
N GLN A 181 -6.33 3.31 11.96
CA GLN A 181 -7.22 3.96 11.01
C GLN A 181 -7.72 2.90 10.03
N PHE A 182 -9.00 2.99 9.68
CA PHE A 182 -9.66 2.16 8.70
C PHE A 182 -10.27 3.04 7.62
N GLU A 183 -10.07 2.66 6.37
CA GLU A 183 -10.62 3.35 5.20
C GLU A 183 -11.06 2.31 4.18
N MET A 184 -12.22 2.54 3.56
CA MET A 184 -12.69 1.74 2.42
C MET A 184 -13.45 2.60 1.43
N ALA A 185 -13.39 2.24 0.15
CA ALA A 185 -14.20 2.84 -0.90
C ALA A 185 -14.50 1.84 -2.01
N GLY A 186 -15.57 2.09 -2.75
CA GLY A 186 -15.95 1.28 -3.90
C GLY A 186 -17.41 1.46 -4.28
N SER A 187 -18.03 0.38 -4.73
CA SER A 187 -19.42 0.38 -5.17
C SER A 187 -20.18 -0.84 -4.69
N ILE A 188 -21.48 -0.68 -4.43
CA ILE A 188 -22.38 -1.75 -4.04
C ILE A 188 -23.42 -1.93 -5.15
N LEU A 189 -23.51 -3.13 -5.70
CA LEU A 189 -24.52 -3.49 -6.70
C LEU A 189 -25.91 -3.55 -6.05
N GLN A 190 -26.84 -2.77 -6.58
CA GLN A 190 -28.22 -2.71 -6.10
C GLN A 190 -29.11 -3.72 -6.84
N PRO A 191 -30.28 -4.09 -6.30
CA PRO A 191 -31.22 -5.01 -6.97
C PRO A 191 -31.68 -4.55 -8.35
N ASP A 192 -31.76 -3.24 -8.58
CA ASP A 192 -32.07 -2.63 -9.88
C ASP A 192 -30.88 -2.59 -10.86
N ARG A 193 -29.75 -3.22 -10.48
CA ARG A 193 -28.47 -3.25 -11.19
C ARG A 193 -27.76 -1.88 -11.28
N SER A 194 -28.25 -0.87 -10.58
CA SER A 194 -27.49 0.36 -10.37
C SER A 194 -26.30 0.10 -9.44
N ARG A 195 -25.28 0.95 -9.53
CA ARG A 195 -24.08 0.87 -8.67
C ARG A 195 -24.12 2.05 -7.72
N MET A 196 -24.29 1.76 -6.44
CA MET A 196 -24.27 2.78 -5.40
C MET A 196 -22.81 3.03 -4.98
N PRO A 197 -22.28 4.25 -5.10
CA PRO A 197 -20.97 4.58 -4.55
C PRO A 197 -20.95 4.41 -3.04
N PHE A 198 -19.85 3.89 -2.51
CA PHE A 198 -19.65 3.66 -1.08
C PHE A 198 -18.29 4.19 -0.64
N SER A 199 -18.26 4.79 0.55
CA SER A 199 -17.00 5.06 1.26
C SER A 199 -17.22 4.95 2.76
N ALA A 200 -16.17 4.57 3.48
CA ALA A 200 -16.15 4.51 4.93
C ALA A 200 -14.79 4.91 5.50
N LEU A 201 -14.81 5.58 6.64
CA LEU A 201 -13.63 5.93 7.43
C LEU A 201 -13.89 5.64 8.90
N GLY A 202 -12.86 5.23 9.62
CA GLY A 202 -13.03 4.96 11.04
C GLY A 202 -11.75 4.63 11.77
N ARG A 203 -11.94 4.21 13.01
CA ARG A 203 -10.87 3.74 13.90
C ARG A 203 -11.31 2.46 14.56
N ILE A 204 -10.48 1.43 14.47
CA ILE A 204 -10.68 0.15 15.13
C ILE A 204 -9.54 -0.13 16.11
N SER A 205 -9.84 -0.91 17.14
CA SER A 205 -8.87 -1.43 18.10
C SER A 205 -9.04 -2.94 18.19
N ALA A 206 -8.02 -3.67 17.75
CA ALA A 206 -7.94 -5.13 17.79
C ALA A 206 -7.09 -5.56 18.99
N ASP A 207 -7.57 -6.58 19.71
CA ASP A 207 -7.02 -6.99 21.01
C ASP A 207 -5.80 -7.94 20.92
N GLY A 208 -5.50 -8.47 19.74
CA GLY A 208 -4.46 -9.48 19.54
C GLY A 208 -4.88 -10.91 19.85
N ALA A 209 -6.09 -11.12 20.38
CA ALA A 209 -6.67 -12.41 20.72
C ALA A 209 -7.76 -12.85 19.73
N GLY A 210 -8.31 -11.91 18.94
CA GLY A 210 -9.31 -12.20 17.90
C GLY A 210 -10.61 -11.42 18.07
N ALA A 211 -10.68 -10.44 18.98
CA ALA A 211 -11.79 -9.52 19.08
C ALA A 211 -11.36 -8.10 18.77
N PHE A 212 -12.29 -7.29 18.28
CA PHE A 212 -12.04 -5.87 18.05
C PHE A 212 -13.30 -5.05 18.26
N ALA A 213 -13.09 -3.76 18.51
CA ALA A 213 -14.15 -2.77 18.57
C ALA A 213 -13.71 -1.48 17.90
N GLY A 214 -14.65 -0.65 17.46
CA GLY A 214 -14.33 0.58 16.77
C GLY A 214 -15.52 1.47 16.52
N LYS A 215 -15.26 2.53 15.76
CA LYS A 215 -16.29 3.44 15.24
C LYS A 215 -16.05 3.72 13.77
N LEU A 216 -17.13 3.72 12.99
CA LEU A 216 -17.12 4.03 11.57
C LEU A 216 -18.01 5.24 11.26
N GLY A 217 -17.68 5.94 10.19
CA GLY A 217 -18.62 6.73 9.42
C GLY A 217 -18.63 6.26 7.98
N SER A 218 -19.81 6.06 7.42
CA SER A 218 -20.04 5.53 6.08
C SER A 218 -20.91 6.49 5.26
N ASN A 219 -20.70 6.50 3.94
CA ASN A 219 -21.51 7.22 2.97
C ASN A 219 -21.96 6.24 1.88
N PHE A 220 -23.28 6.10 1.73
CA PHE A 220 -23.97 5.23 0.79
C PHE A 220 -24.70 6.08 -0.24
N GLY A 221 -24.08 6.33 -1.39
CA GLY A 221 -24.68 7.11 -2.48
C GLY A 221 -25.10 8.54 -2.09
N GLY A 222 -24.45 9.14 -1.09
CA GLY A 222 -24.78 10.46 -0.54
C GLY A 222 -25.49 10.41 0.82
N LEU A 223 -26.00 9.26 1.24
CA LEU A 223 -26.62 9.08 2.56
C LEU A 223 -25.55 8.70 3.59
N THR A 224 -25.43 9.48 4.66
CA THR A 224 -24.38 9.29 5.66
C THR A 224 -24.91 8.62 6.92
N ALA A 225 -24.09 7.73 7.48
CA ALA A 225 -24.26 7.15 8.80
C ALA A 225 -22.92 7.34 9.54
N VAL A 226 -22.93 8.08 10.63
CA VAL A 226 -21.69 8.54 11.29
C VAL A 226 -21.66 8.15 12.76
N GLY A 227 -20.48 7.75 13.23
CA GLY A 227 -20.27 7.40 14.64
C GLY A 227 -20.86 6.04 15.03
N GLU A 228 -21.15 5.18 14.04
CA GLU A 228 -21.62 3.81 14.26
C GLU A 228 -20.56 3.04 15.04
N LYS A 229 -20.93 2.55 16.21
CA LYS A 229 -20.08 1.66 16.98
C LYS A 229 -20.16 0.27 16.39
N ILE A 230 -19.00 -0.33 16.18
CA ILE A 230 -18.89 -1.68 15.66
C ILE A 230 -18.07 -2.54 16.61
N SER A 231 -18.43 -3.80 16.70
CA SER A 231 -17.63 -4.82 17.36
C SER A 231 -17.68 -6.11 16.56
N GLY A 232 -16.66 -6.94 16.73
CA GLY A 232 -16.53 -8.14 15.93
C GLY A 232 -15.36 -9.01 16.31
N THR A 233 -15.14 -10.01 15.48
CA THR A 233 -14.07 -10.99 15.64
C THR A 233 -13.22 -11.08 14.38
N TYR A 234 -11.98 -11.53 14.54
CA TYR A 234 -11.08 -11.79 13.44
C TYR A 234 -10.19 -13.00 13.70
N THR A 235 -9.73 -13.63 12.62
CA THR A 235 -8.75 -14.71 12.66
C THR A 235 -7.67 -14.45 11.61
N VAL A 236 -6.42 -14.50 12.01
CA VAL A 236 -5.24 -14.33 11.15
C VAL A 236 -4.60 -15.69 10.88
N ALA A 237 -4.48 -16.05 9.61
CA ALA A 237 -3.79 -17.24 9.17
C ALA A 237 -2.26 -17.03 9.16
N SER A 238 -1.49 -18.12 9.18
CA SER A 238 -0.03 -18.08 9.09
C SER A 238 0.49 -17.43 7.81
N THR A 239 -0.33 -17.42 6.75
CA THR A 239 -0.04 -16.72 5.48
C THR A 239 -0.23 -15.21 5.56
N CYS A 240 -0.60 -14.65 6.71
CA CYS A 240 -0.90 -13.23 6.93
C CYS A 240 -2.17 -12.73 6.23
N LEU A 241 -2.96 -13.63 5.65
CA LEU A 241 -4.35 -13.39 5.31
C LEU A 241 -5.19 -13.45 6.58
N PHE A 242 -6.20 -12.59 6.69
CA PHE A 242 -7.15 -12.64 7.79
C PHE A 242 -8.58 -12.48 7.29
N GLU A 243 -9.51 -13.02 8.06
CA GLU A 243 -10.93 -12.70 7.93
C GLU A 243 -11.40 -11.99 9.19
N MET A 244 -12.30 -11.03 9.00
CA MET A 244 -12.89 -10.25 10.06
C MET A 244 -14.38 -10.13 9.79
N LYS A 245 -15.20 -10.24 10.85
CA LYS A 245 -16.64 -10.05 10.79
C LYS A 245 -17.06 -9.10 11.88
N TYR A 246 -17.93 -8.14 11.56
CA TYR A 246 -18.41 -7.18 12.52
C TYR A 246 -19.90 -6.86 12.39
N TYR A 247 -20.40 -6.29 13.47
CA TYR A 247 -21.79 -5.94 13.68
C TYR A 247 -21.88 -4.54 14.28
N THR A 248 -23.02 -3.91 14.10
CA THR A 248 -23.32 -2.63 14.75
C THR A 248 -23.86 -2.89 16.17
N GLU A 249 -23.39 -2.14 17.17
CA GLU A 249 -23.73 -2.42 18.59
C GLU A 249 -25.22 -2.20 18.91
N ASP A 250 -25.91 -1.34 18.17
CA ASP A 250 -27.34 -1.05 18.37
C ASP A 250 -28.21 -2.08 17.61
N GLU A 251 -28.42 -3.25 18.23
CA GLU A 251 -29.35 -4.33 17.87
C GLU A 251 -29.55 -4.60 16.35
N GLY A 252 -28.47 -4.80 15.59
CA GLY A 252 -28.55 -5.41 14.25
C GLY A 252 -29.32 -4.62 13.19
N ARG A 253 -29.38 -3.29 13.32
CA ARG A 253 -30.13 -2.40 12.40
C ARG A 253 -29.29 -1.37 11.66
N GLY A 254 -27.98 -1.30 11.93
CA GLY A 254 -27.11 -0.37 11.22
C GLY A 254 -26.79 -0.84 9.79
N PRO A 255 -26.50 0.09 8.86
CA PRO A 255 -26.18 -0.25 7.47
C PRO A 255 -24.90 -1.08 7.32
N ASN A 256 -24.06 -1.17 8.36
CA ASN A 256 -22.84 -1.99 8.38
C ASN A 256 -22.98 -3.25 9.26
N ASP A 257 -24.21 -3.73 9.52
CA ASP A 257 -24.41 -4.94 10.31
C ASP A 257 -24.06 -6.21 9.54
N GLY A 258 -23.35 -7.14 10.19
CA GLY A 258 -23.01 -8.45 9.63
C GLY A 258 -21.97 -8.43 8.51
N VAL A 259 -21.18 -7.36 8.37
CA VAL A 259 -20.16 -7.24 7.32
C VAL A 259 -19.03 -8.23 7.56
N LYS A 260 -18.68 -8.99 6.51
CA LYS A 260 -17.48 -9.85 6.47
C LYS A 260 -16.45 -9.23 5.53
N LEU A 261 -15.20 -9.18 5.97
CA LEU A 261 -14.07 -8.73 5.16
C LEU A 261 -12.90 -9.70 5.22
N LYS A 262 -12.14 -9.74 4.14
CA LYS A 262 -10.83 -10.37 4.05
C LYS A 262 -9.77 -9.27 4.08
N GLY A 263 -8.62 -9.58 4.64
CA GLY A 263 -7.47 -8.69 4.64
C GLY A 263 -6.15 -9.43 4.46
N VAL A 264 -5.09 -8.67 4.19
CA VAL A 264 -3.70 -9.14 4.17
C VAL A 264 -2.85 -8.15 4.96
N LEU A 265 -2.14 -8.64 5.98
CA LEU A 265 -1.19 -7.84 6.74
C LEU A 265 0.02 -7.50 5.88
N ILE A 266 0.47 -6.25 5.99
CA ILE A 266 1.63 -5.70 5.30
C ILE A 266 2.47 -4.86 6.28
N ASP A 267 3.68 -4.51 5.88
CA ASP A 267 4.58 -3.64 6.64
C ASP A 267 4.83 -4.12 8.08
N GLY A 268 4.95 -5.44 8.27
CA GLY A 268 5.22 -6.01 9.59
C GLY A 268 4.02 -5.97 10.53
N GLY A 269 2.78 -5.94 10.00
CA GLY A 269 1.56 -5.81 10.80
C GLY A 269 1.23 -4.37 11.18
N ASN A 270 1.87 -3.38 10.55
CA ASN A 270 1.55 -1.96 10.74
C ASN A 270 0.51 -1.43 9.76
N ALA A 271 0.18 -2.20 8.73
CA ALA A 271 -0.90 -1.90 7.81
C ALA A 271 -1.54 -3.19 7.29
N ALA A 272 -2.69 -3.03 6.65
CA ALA A 272 -3.33 -4.11 5.91
C ALA A 272 -4.03 -3.55 4.68
N PHE A 273 -4.15 -4.36 3.64
CA PHE A 273 -5.19 -4.16 2.63
C PHE A 273 -6.41 -4.98 3.01
N VAL A 274 -7.62 -4.47 2.72
CA VAL A 274 -8.88 -5.14 3.05
C VAL A 274 -9.88 -5.08 1.90
N MET A 275 -10.81 -6.04 1.88
CA MET A 275 -11.86 -6.18 0.88
C MET A 275 -13.12 -6.71 1.54
N ILE A 276 -14.29 -6.17 1.18
CA ILE A 276 -15.57 -6.72 1.64
C ILE A 276 -15.89 -8.03 0.91
N LEU A 277 -16.28 -9.04 1.69
CA LEU A 277 -16.82 -10.32 1.20
C LEU A 277 -18.33 -10.42 1.38
N GLU A 278 -18.87 -9.84 2.46
CA GLU A 278 -20.30 -9.81 2.72
C GLU A 278 -20.72 -8.38 3.10
N PRO A 279 -21.73 -7.78 2.44
CA PRO A 279 -22.56 -8.38 1.38
C PRO A 279 -21.78 -8.64 0.09
N ASN A 280 -22.05 -9.76 -0.59
CA ASN A 280 -21.34 -10.16 -1.80
C ASN A 280 -21.46 -9.15 -2.94
N ALA A 281 -22.56 -8.40 -2.99
CA ALA A 281 -22.81 -7.31 -3.92
C ALA A 281 -21.79 -6.15 -3.85
N ALA A 282 -20.91 -6.12 -2.84
CA ALA A 282 -19.89 -5.12 -2.69
C ALA A 282 -18.66 -5.41 -3.58
N THR A 283 -18.25 -4.38 -4.32
CA THR A 283 -16.91 -4.26 -4.91
C THR A 283 -16.22 -3.12 -4.16
N VAL A 284 -15.71 -3.42 -2.97
CA VAL A 284 -15.16 -2.44 -2.03
C VAL A 284 -13.81 -2.91 -1.51
N LEU A 285 -12.82 -2.03 -1.59
CA LEU A 285 -11.46 -2.22 -1.11
C LEU A 285 -11.09 -1.12 -0.13
N GLY A 286 -10.01 -1.34 0.62
CA GLY A 286 -9.51 -0.35 1.54
C GLY A 286 -8.24 -0.78 2.24
N GLY A 287 -7.97 -0.17 3.38
CA GLY A 287 -6.84 -0.53 4.19
C GLY A 287 -6.98 -0.20 5.67
N LEU A 288 -6.05 -0.77 6.42
CA LEU A 288 -5.75 -0.43 7.80
C LEU A 288 -4.38 0.23 7.84
N LYS A 289 -4.23 1.25 8.68
CA LYS A 289 -2.93 1.84 9.01
C LYS A 289 -2.84 2.08 10.51
N ARG A 290 -1.79 1.54 11.13
CA ARG A 290 -1.57 1.66 12.58
C ARG A 290 -1.41 3.14 12.97
N GLN A 291 -2.00 3.50 14.12
CA GLN A 291 -1.89 4.82 14.73
C GLN A 291 -0.71 4.89 15.71
#